data_AF-A0A2A2LFE9-F1
#
_entry.id   AF-A0A2A2LFE9-F1
#
_cell.length_a   1.000
_cell.length_b   1.000
_cell.length_c   1.000
_cell.angle_alpha   90.00
_cell.angle_beta   90.00
_cell.angle_gamma   90.00
#
_symmetry.space_group_name_H-M   'P 1'
#
loop_
_entity.id
_entity.type
_entity.pdbx_description
1 polymer ?
#
loop_
_entity_poly.entity_id
_entity_poly.type
_entity_poly.pdbx_seq_one_letter_code
_entity_poly.pdbx_strand_id
1 'polypeptide(L)'
;MEDALCGTLGCSRVETIGGRASGCISSGQGYATDTLGEIFVKVNTKEGSEIMCQGEFASLQAMEATSATLVPHPIKAVNLKPYGWALITSYIHMGGRGSRNMSEQLAINLAGMHLHNASKLAEAKKNESFVGRGGENQPVEKFGFDVPTCCGFIPQVNDWQEDWATFFVRQRLKPQIDRILENKSDRDLMKLWPELEKKSAQILKNCEGIVPSLVHGDLWSGNWSTTEKEPGKF
;
A
#
# COMPACT_ATOMS: atom_id res chain seq x y z
N MET A 1 -16.72 17.30 -11.82
CA MET A 1 -16.18 16.14 -11.08
C MET A 1 -17.22 15.05 -11.12
N GLU A 2 -18.44 15.32 -10.65
CA GLU A 2 -19.59 14.41 -10.72
C GLU A 2 -19.81 13.84 -12.13
N ASP A 3 -19.89 14.66 -13.19
CA ASP A 3 -20.03 14.16 -14.57
C ASP A 3 -18.88 13.22 -15.00
N ALA A 4 -17.64 13.53 -14.59
CA ALA A 4 -16.49 12.70 -14.90
C ALA A 4 -16.55 11.36 -14.15
N LEU A 5 -17.07 11.36 -12.92
CA LEU A 5 -17.32 10.14 -12.14
C LEU A 5 -18.46 9.33 -12.78
N CYS A 6 -19.58 9.96 -13.14
CA CYS A 6 -20.68 9.33 -13.87
C CYS A 6 -20.20 8.62 -15.14
N GLY A 7 -19.45 9.33 -16.00
CA GLY A 7 -18.89 8.74 -17.21
C GLY A 7 -17.89 7.61 -16.95
N THR A 8 -17.13 7.68 -15.85
CA THR A 8 -16.08 6.70 -15.54
C THR A 8 -16.60 5.43 -14.86
N LEU A 9 -17.65 5.57 -14.04
CA LEU A 9 -18.23 4.52 -13.20
C LEU A 9 -19.54 3.96 -13.77
N GLY A 10 -20.11 4.61 -14.80
CA GLY A 10 -21.40 4.22 -15.36
C GLY A 10 -22.59 4.49 -14.43
N CYS A 11 -22.44 5.42 -13.48
CA CYS A 11 -23.54 5.91 -12.65
C CYS A 11 -24.30 7.06 -13.34
N SER A 12 -25.57 7.24 -12.99
CA SER A 12 -26.37 8.36 -13.49
C SER A 12 -26.40 9.54 -12.51
N ARG A 13 -26.09 9.28 -11.22
CA ARG A 13 -26.09 10.29 -10.18
C ARG A 13 -24.94 10.07 -9.20
N VAL A 14 -24.25 11.16 -8.87
CA VAL A 14 -23.19 11.23 -7.87
C VAL A 14 -23.44 12.46 -7.01
N GLU A 15 -23.56 12.29 -5.71
CA GLU A 15 -23.79 13.37 -4.74
C GLU A 15 -22.64 13.41 -3.73
N THR A 16 -22.13 14.61 -3.44
CA THR A 16 -21.03 14.77 -2.49
C THR A 16 -21.48 14.44 -1.06
N ILE A 17 -20.72 13.63 -0.33
CA ILE A 17 -20.95 13.30 1.08
C ILE A 17 -19.70 13.53 1.93
N GLY A 18 -19.89 13.78 3.23
CA GLY A 18 -18.80 13.97 4.18
C GLY A 18 -17.96 15.23 3.94
N GLY A 19 -16.89 15.38 4.73
CA GLY A 19 -15.94 16.49 4.59
C GLY A 19 -14.86 16.23 3.54
N ARG A 20 -14.25 17.30 3.04
CA ARG A 20 -13.02 17.19 2.24
C ARG A 20 -11.89 16.69 3.13
N ALA A 21 -11.29 15.56 2.76
CA ALA A 21 -10.04 15.11 3.35
C ALA A 21 -8.89 15.71 2.54
N SER A 22 -8.12 16.64 3.12
CA SER A 22 -6.92 17.15 2.46
C SER A 22 -5.69 16.47 3.05
N GLY A 23 -5.02 15.64 2.27
CA GLY A 23 -3.68 15.15 2.59
C GLY A 23 -2.60 16.16 2.19
N CYS A 24 -1.34 15.88 2.51
CA CYS A 24 -0.22 16.74 2.12
C CYS A 24 0.00 16.84 0.59
N ILE A 25 -0.51 15.88 -0.18
CA ILE A 25 -0.23 15.73 -1.63
C ILE A 25 -1.51 15.57 -2.46
N SER A 26 -2.58 14.99 -1.90
CA SER A 26 -3.81 14.67 -2.63
C SER A 26 -5.03 15.23 -1.92
N SER A 27 -6.10 15.52 -2.68
CA SER A 27 -7.40 15.90 -2.14
C SER A 27 -8.37 14.72 -2.22
N GLY A 28 -9.08 14.44 -1.13
CA GLY A 28 -10.06 13.38 -0.99
C GLY A 28 -11.47 13.92 -0.75
N GLN A 29 -12.47 13.26 -1.32
CA GLN A 29 -13.88 13.59 -1.14
C GLN A 29 -14.73 12.30 -1.21
N GLY A 30 -15.70 12.18 -0.30
CA GLY A 30 -16.72 11.13 -0.36
C GLY A 30 -17.85 11.48 -1.34
N TYR A 31 -18.40 10.47 -2.00
CA TYR A 31 -19.59 10.61 -2.83
C TYR A 31 -20.54 9.42 -2.63
N ALA A 32 -21.85 9.69 -2.67
CA ALA A 32 -22.87 8.66 -2.82
C ALA A 32 -23.19 8.49 -4.31
N THR A 33 -23.27 7.24 -4.77
CA THR A 33 -23.63 6.88 -6.15
C THR A 33 -24.91 6.06 -6.17
N ASP A 34 -25.64 6.10 -7.28
CA ASP A 34 -26.86 5.31 -7.48
C ASP A 34 -26.59 3.81 -7.75
N THR A 35 -25.37 3.43 -8.14
CA THR A 35 -25.03 2.06 -8.55
C THR A 35 -24.02 1.35 -7.65
N LEU A 36 -23.04 2.06 -7.10
CA LEU A 36 -21.91 1.48 -6.35
C LEU A 36 -21.99 1.78 -4.84
N GLY A 37 -23.04 2.46 -4.38
CA GLY A 37 -23.14 2.95 -3.01
C GLY A 37 -22.19 4.13 -2.76
N GLU A 38 -21.66 4.23 -1.53
CA GLU A 38 -20.75 5.28 -1.14
C GLU A 38 -19.30 4.97 -1.53
N ILE A 39 -18.64 5.94 -2.16
CA ILE A 39 -17.26 5.87 -2.63
C ILE A 39 -16.42 6.99 -2.05
N PHE A 40 -15.11 6.76 -1.95
CA PHE A 40 -14.12 7.80 -1.67
C PHE A 40 -13.24 8.01 -2.89
N VAL A 41 -13.04 9.27 -3.28
CA VAL A 41 -12.22 9.64 -4.44
C VAL A 41 -11.06 10.49 -3.98
N LYS A 42 -9.85 9.97 -4.15
CA LYS A 42 -8.58 10.66 -3.87
C LYS A 42 -7.95 11.11 -5.19
N VAL A 43 -7.79 12.42 -5.37
CA VAL A 43 -7.34 13.05 -6.62
C VAL A 43 -5.98 13.72 -6.42
N ASN A 44 -5.14 13.62 -7.45
CA ASN A 44 -3.86 14.30 -7.53
C ASN A 44 -3.65 14.90 -8.92
N THR A 45 -3.33 16.20 -8.97
CA THR A 45 -3.11 16.97 -10.20
C THR A 45 -1.65 17.02 -10.62
N LYS A 46 -0.72 16.60 -9.76
CA LYS A 46 0.72 16.66 -10.04
C LYS A 46 1.07 15.67 -11.14
N GLU A 47 1.94 16.10 -12.06
CA GLU A 47 2.51 15.23 -13.10
C GLU A 47 3.21 14.01 -12.48
N GLY A 48 2.98 12.83 -13.06
CA GLY A 48 3.50 11.56 -12.55
C GLY A 48 2.67 10.90 -11.44
N SER A 49 1.55 11.50 -11.02
CA SER A 49 0.63 10.91 -10.03
C SER A 49 -0.03 9.60 -10.46
N GLU A 50 0.05 9.24 -11.74
CA GLU A 50 -0.37 7.94 -12.28
C GLU A 50 0.22 6.78 -11.49
N ILE A 51 1.54 6.78 -11.31
CA ILE A 51 2.28 5.70 -10.63
C ILE A 51 1.79 5.57 -9.18
N MET A 52 1.55 6.71 -8.52
CA MET A 52 1.04 6.72 -7.16
C MET A 52 -0.37 6.11 -7.07
N CYS A 53 -1.30 6.50 -7.95
CA CYS A 53 -2.66 5.98 -7.95
C CYS A 53 -2.72 4.50 -8.33
N GLN A 54 -1.94 4.06 -9.33
CA GLN A 54 -1.87 2.65 -9.74
C GLN A 54 -1.21 1.77 -8.67
N GLY A 55 -0.11 2.26 -8.07
CA GLY A 55 0.56 1.55 -6.99
C GLY A 55 -0.32 1.41 -5.75
N GLU A 56 -1.04 2.46 -5.36
CA GLU A 56 -1.97 2.42 -4.23
C GLU A 56 -3.17 1.50 -4.50
N PHE A 57 -3.71 1.50 -5.73
CA PHE A 57 -4.76 0.56 -6.16
C PHE A 57 -4.31 -0.90 -6.04
N ALA A 58 -3.16 -1.25 -6.62
CA ALA A 58 -2.62 -2.61 -6.56
C ALA A 58 -2.29 -3.04 -5.11
N SER A 59 -1.80 -2.10 -4.29
CA SER A 59 -1.52 -2.35 -2.87
C SER A 59 -2.79 -2.67 -2.08
N LEU A 60 -3.88 -1.94 -2.33
CA LEU A 60 -5.18 -2.22 -1.73
C LEU A 60 -5.73 -3.58 -2.15
N GLN A 61 -5.59 -3.95 -3.43
CA GLN A 61 -6.00 -5.28 -3.91
C GLN A 61 -5.23 -6.40 -3.20
N ALA A 62 -3.91 -6.24 -3.06
CA ALA A 62 -3.08 -7.21 -2.37
C ALA A 62 -3.46 -7.36 -0.89
N MET A 63 -3.74 -6.25 -0.20
CA MET A 63 -4.16 -6.27 1.21
C MET A 63 -5.56 -6.88 1.37
N GLU A 64 -6.53 -6.48 0.53
CA GLU A 64 -7.90 -7.02 0.55
C GLU A 64 -7.91 -8.54 0.32
N ALA A 65 -7.06 -9.04 -0.59
CA ALA A 65 -6.92 -10.47 -0.88
C ALA A 65 -6.36 -11.31 0.29
N THR A 66 -5.83 -10.67 1.35
CA THR A 66 -5.48 -11.39 2.59
C THR A 66 -6.69 -11.59 3.50
N SER A 67 -7.73 -10.77 3.36
CA SER A 67 -8.89 -10.69 4.26
C SER A 67 -8.51 -10.52 5.75
N ALA A 68 -7.28 -10.06 6.03
CA ALA A 68 -6.74 -10.01 7.38
C ALA A 68 -7.03 -8.68 8.08
N THR A 69 -7.23 -7.60 7.32
CA THR A 69 -7.50 -6.27 7.87
C THR A 69 -8.49 -5.51 6.99
N LEU A 70 -9.30 -4.65 7.60
CA LEU A 70 -10.18 -3.76 6.86
C LEU A 70 -9.35 -2.75 6.05
N VAL A 71 -9.57 -2.74 4.75
CA VAL A 71 -9.05 -1.75 3.81
C VAL A 71 -10.19 -1.25 2.92
N PRO A 72 -10.11 -0.02 2.37
CA PRO A 72 -11.05 0.43 1.35
C PRO A 72 -10.98 -0.49 0.12
N HIS A 73 -12.13 -0.98 -0.34
CA HIS A 73 -12.22 -1.80 -1.54
C HIS A 73 -11.78 -0.98 -2.75
N PRO A 74 -10.72 -1.37 -3.47
CA PRO A 74 -10.23 -0.60 -4.61
C PRO A 74 -11.15 -0.79 -5.82
N ILE A 75 -11.79 0.29 -6.28
CA ILE A 75 -12.73 0.27 -7.41
C ILE A 75 -11.99 0.59 -8.71
N LYS A 76 -11.21 1.69 -8.74
CA LYS A 76 -10.51 2.10 -9.97
C LYS A 76 -9.35 3.07 -9.70
N ALA A 77 -8.27 2.96 -10.46
CA ALA A 77 -7.28 4.02 -10.66
C ALA A 77 -7.42 4.59 -12.08
N VAL A 78 -7.65 5.90 -12.22
CA VAL A 78 -8.06 6.50 -13.50
C VAL A 78 -7.73 7.99 -13.58
N ASN A 79 -7.48 8.49 -14.79
CA ASN A 79 -7.35 9.92 -15.04
C ASN A 79 -8.73 10.56 -15.29
N LEU A 80 -9.20 11.36 -14.34
CA LEU A 80 -10.45 12.11 -14.41
C LEU A 80 -10.21 13.49 -15.01
N LYS A 81 -9.91 13.61 -16.30
CA LYS A 81 -9.66 14.93 -16.93
C LYS A 81 -10.84 15.90 -16.71
N PRO A 82 -10.60 17.19 -16.39
CA PRO A 82 -9.30 17.86 -16.21
C PRO A 82 -8.72 17.78 -14.78
N TYR A 83 -9.31 16.97 -13.89
CA TYR A 83 -9.00 16.92 -12.45
C TYR A 83 -7.72 16.15 -12.09
N GLY A 84 -7.13 15.38 -13.01
CA GLY A 84 -5.89 14.63 -12.78
C GLY A 84 -6.13 13.15 -12.51
N TRP A 85 -5.12 12.45 -11.99
CA TRP A 85 -5.23 11.04 -11.63
C TRP A 85 -5.96 10.88 -10.30
N ALA A 86 -6.81 9.86 -10.25
CA ALA A 86 -7.64 9.56 -9.11
C ALA A 86 -7.58 8.07 -8.75
N LEU A 87 -7.62 7.80 -7.45
CA LEU A 87 -7.94 6.51 -6.86
C LEU A 87 -9.38 6.58 -6.33
N ILE A 88 -10.20 5.63 -6.74
CA ILE A 88 -11.59 5.46 -6.31
C ILE A 88 -11.69 4.18 -5.50
N THR A 89 -12.21 4.27 -4.29
CA THR A 89 -12.42 3.14 -3.39
C THR A 89 -13.83 3.14 -2.82
N SER A 90 -14.24 2.06 -2.13
CA SER A 90 -15.39 2.15 -1.23
C SER A 90 -15.17 3.23 -0.16
N TYR A 91 -16.25 3.88 0.25
CA TYR A 91 -16.22 4.79 1.39
C TYR A 91 -16.29 3.98 2.69
N ILE A 92 -15.50 4.38 3.68
CA ILE A 92 -15.56 3.79 5.01
C ILE A 92 -15.91 4.88 6.02
N HIS A 93 -16.99 4.66 6.77
CA HIS A 93 -17.42 5.56 7.84
C HIS A 93 -16.47 5.46 9.01
N MET A 94 -15.55 6.43 9.07
CA MET A 94 -14.63 6.61 10.18
C MET A 94 -15.33 7.36 11.32
N GLY A 95 -14.90 7.06 12.54
CA GLY A 95 -15.42 7.73 13.73
C GLY A 95 -16.51 6.89 14.38
N GLY A 96 -16.11 6.24 15.47
CA GLY A 96 -16.98 5.60 16.45
C GLY A 96 -16.30 5.67 17.80
N ARG A 97 -17.06 5.58 18.90
CA ARG A 97 -16.46 5.24 20.20
C ARG A 97 -16.00 3.80 20.11
N GLY A 98 -14.81 3.59 19.53
CA GLY A 98 -14.23 2.27 19.37
C GLY A 98 -14.30 1.52 20.70
N SER A 99 -14.65 0.24 20.64
CA SER A 99 -14.58 -0.62 21.82
C SER A 99 -13.21 -0.48 22.48
N ARG A 100 -13.15 -0.74 23.80
CA ARG A 100 -11.87 -1.09 24.42
C ARG A 100 -11.25 -2.21 23.55
N ASN A 101 -9.98 -2.06 23.20
CA ASN A 101 -9.15 -3.04 22.46
C ASN A 101 -9.02 -2.89 20.93
N MET A 102 -9.40 -1.75 20.33
CA MET A 102 -9.20 -1.54 18.87
C MET A 102 -7.74 -1.67 18.42
N SER A 103 -6.78 -1.20 19.21
CA SER A 103 -5.35 -1.35 18.89
C SER A 103 -4.87 -2.80 18.97
N GLU A 104 -5.46 -3.60 19.86
CA GLU A 104 -5.16 -5.04 19.97
C GLU A 104 -5.68 -5.77 18.74
N GLN A 105 -6.93 -5.51 18.34
CA GLN A 105 -7.50 -6.09 17.13
C GLN A 105 -6.72 -5.68 15.88
N LEU A 106 -6.27 -4.42 15.79
CA LEU A 106 -5.41 -3.98 14.69
C LEU A 106 -4.10 -4.76 14.66
N ALA A 107 -3.48 -5.01 15.81
CA ALA A 107 -2.24 -5.79 15.90
C ALA A 107 -2.45 -7.24 15.44
N ILE A 108 -3.57 -7.87 15.83
CA ILE A 108 -3.95 -9.22 15.38
C ILE A 108 -4.13 -9.24 13.86
N ASN A 109 -4.89 -8.29 13.32
CA ASN A 109 -5.15 -8.17 11.89
C ASN A 109 -3.86 -7.99 11.07
N LEU A 110 -2.97 -7.10 11.53
CA LEU A 110 -1.66 -6.87 10.89
C LEU A 110 -0.76 -8.10 10.97
N ALA A 111 -0.75 -8.81 12.10
CA ALA A 111 -0.01 -10.07 12.22
C ALA A 111 -0.55 -11.12 11.24
N GLY A 112 -1.87 -11.23 11.09
CA GLY A 112 -2.51 -12.10 10.10
C GLY A 112 -2.07 -11.76 8.67
N MET A 113 -2.06 -10.47 8.31
CA MET A 113 -1.61 -9.99 7.00
C MET A 113 -0.13 -10.34 6.75
N HIS A 114 0.74 -10.08 7.73
CA HIS A 114 2.18 -10.33 7.61
C HIS A 114 2.50 -11.83 7.52
N LEU A 115 1.75 -12.68 8.23
CA LEU A 115 1.93 -14.14 8.25
C LEU A 115 1.26 -14.85 7.07
N HIS A 116 0.40 -14.17 6.32
CA HIS A 116 -0.36 -14.76 5.20
C HIS A 116 0.53 -15.52 4.21
N ASN A 117 1.63 -14.91 3.77
CA ASN A 117 2.54 -15.52 2.81
C ASN A 117 3.32 -16.71 3.42
N ALA A 118 3.72 -16.61 4.69
CA ALA A 118 4.38 -17.71 5.39
C ALA A 118 3.47 -18.94 5.50
N SER A 119 2.18 -18.73 5.78
CA SER A 119 1.17 -19.79 5.78
C SER A 119 1.06 -20.45 4.41
N LYS A 120 0.97 -19.66 3.33
CA LYS A 120 0.93 -20.18 1.95
C LYS A 120 2.18 -20.97 1.57
N LEU A 121 3.36 -20.50 1.93
CA LEU A 121 4.62 -21.23 1.69
C LEU A 121 4.62 -22.57 2.42
N ALA A 122 4.13 -22.62 3.66
CA ALA A 122 4.02 -23.87 4.42
C ALA A 122 2.99 -24.83 3.81
N GLU A 123 1.86 -24.32 3.31
CA GLU A 123 0.84 -25.12 2.61
C GLU A 123 1.36 -25.65 1.27
N ALA A 124 2.05 -24.83 0.49
CA ALA A 124 2.67 -25.24 -0.77
C ALA A 124 3.64 -26.40 -0.55
N LYS A 125 4.55 -26.29 0.44
CA LYS A 125 5.48 -27.37 0.82
C LYS A 125 4.78 -28.67 1.22
N LYS A 126 3.65 -28.60 1.92
CA LYS A 126 2.85 -29.80 2.25
C LYS A 126 2.21 -30.43 1.01
N ASN A 127 1.81 -29.59 0.05
CA ASN A 127 1.10 -30.00 -1.16
C ASN A 127 2.02 -30.35 -2.34
N GLU A 128 3.34 -30.15 -2.23
CA GLU A 128 4.34 -30.55 -3.26
C GLU A 128 4.24 -32.04 -3.64
N SER A 129 3.72 -32.88 -2.74
CA SER A 129 3.49 -34.32 -2.97
C SER A 129 2.18 -34.66 -3.72
N PHE A 130 1.30 -33.68 -3.97
CA PHE A 130 0.02 -33.87 -4.65
C PHE A 130 0.00 -33.17 -6.03
N VAL A 131 0.20 -33.95 -7.09
CA VAL A 131 0.13 -33.46 -8.48
C VAL A 131 -1.33 -33.10 -8.82
N GLY A 132 -1.60 -31.83 -9.13
CA GLY A 132 -2.86 -31.42 -9.79
C GLY A 132 -3.65 -30.25 -9.21
N ARG A 133 -3.16 -29.53 -8.19
CA ARG A 133 -3.82 -28.31 -7.68
C ARG A 133 -2.97 -27.06 -7.84
N GLY A 134 -2.85 -26.58 -9.08
CA GLY A 134 -2.49 -25.19 -9.34
C GLY A 134 -3.66 -24.29 -9.00
N GLY A 135 -3.83 -23.97 -7.71
CA GLY A 135 -4.81 -22.98 -7.28
C GLY A 135 -4.37 -21.56 -7.67
N GLU A 136 -5.35 -20.68 -7.89
CA GLU A 136 -5.09 -19.24 -7.81
C GLU A 136 -4.44 -18.92 -6.45
N ASN A 137 -3.54 -17.94 -6.43
CA ASN A 137 -2.93 -17.38 -5.23
C ASN A 137 -1.65 -18.10 -4.70
N GLN A 138 -0.67 -18.33 -5.58
CA GLN A 138 0.65 -18.90 -5.25
C GLN A 138 1.41 -18.10 -4.16
N PRO A 139 2.28 -18.76 -3.37
CA PRO A 139 3.15 -18.07 -2.43
C PRO A 139 4.19 -17.19 -3.14
N VAL A 140 4.64 -16.15 -2.46
CA VAL A 140 5.69 -15.24 -2.92
C VAL A 140 7.02 -15.63 -2.28
N GLU A 141 8.02 -15.93 -3.11
CA GLU A 141 9.34 -16.38 -2.63
C GLU A 141 10.39 -15.27 -2.58
N LYS A 142 10.13 -14.13 -3.23
CA LYS A 142 11.06 -13.01 -3.39
C LYS A 142 10.55 -11.75 -2.70
N PHE A 143 11.44 -10.82 -2.38
CA PHE A 143 11.11 -9.50 -1.86
C PHE A 143 10.88 -8.54 -3.03
N GLY A 144 9.75 -7.83 -3.04
CA GLY A 144 9.38 -6.97 -4.15
C GLY A 144 7.89 -6.74 -4.22
N PHE A 145 7.46 -6.13 -5.31
CA PHE A 145 6.05 -5.95 -5.65
C PHE A 145 5.90 -5.77 -7.17
N ASP A 146 4.82 -6.27 -7.75
CA ASP A 146 4.67 -6.34 -9.21
C ASP A 146 4.59 -4.96 -9.89
N VAL A 147 4.18 -3.94 -9.13
CA VAL A 147 4.10 -2.57 -9.62
C VAL A 147 4.92 -1.62 -8.75
N PRO A 148 5.44 -0.51 -9.32
CA PRO A 148 6.03 0.55 -8.52
C PRO A 148 4.98 1.12 -7.55
N THR A 149 5.37 1.31 -6.31
CA THR A 149 4.60 2.02 -5.28
C THR A 149 5.27 3.34 -4.96
N CYS A 150 4.64 4.19 -4.15
CA CYS A 150 5.23 5.46 -3.72
C CYS A 150 5.23 5.59 -2.20
N CYS A 151 6.31 6.17 -1.66
CA CYS A 151 6.32 6.74 -0.31
C CYS A 151 6.11 8.26 -0.45
N GLY A 152 4.91 8.73 -0.09
CA GLY A 152 4.45 10.05 -0.51
C GLY A 152 4.41 10.16 -2.04
N PHE A 153 5.20 11.07 -2.62
CA PHE A 153 5.32 11.23 -4.08
C PHE A 153 6.62 10.61 -4.64
N ILE A 154 7.35 9.85 -3.84
CA ILE A 154 8.64 9.26 -4.23
C ILE A 154 8.40 7.82 -4.68
N PRO A 155 8.63 7.48 -5.96
CA PRO A 155 8.55 6.10 -6.42
C PRO A 155 9.55 5.22 -5.68
N GLN A 156 9.10 4.03 -5.30
CA GLN A 156 9.90 2.97 -4.68
C GLN A 156 10.26 1.94 -5.74
N VAL A 157 11.52 1.50 -5.72
CA VAL A 157 12.00 0.41 -6.57
C VAL A 157 11.52 -0.89 -5.96
N ASN A 158 10.72 -1.66 -6.72
CA ASN A 158 10.08 -2.89 -6.24
C ASN A 158 10.50 -4.14 -7.02
N ASP A 159 11.55 -4.04 -7.84
CA ASP A 159 12.07 -5.18 -8.61
C ASP A 159 12.34 -6.36 -7.69
N TRP A 160 11.82 -7.53 -8.06
CA TRP A 160 11.93 -8.74 -7.26
C TRP A 160 13.38 -9.12 -6.95
N GLN A 161 13.66 -9.43 -5.68
CA GLN A 161 14.97 -9.80 -5.15
C GLN A 161 14.87 -11.04 -4.26
N GLU A 162 15.84 -11.94 -4.36
CA GLU A 162 15.91 -13.13 -3.50
C GLU A 162 16.48 -12.83 -2.12
N ASP A 163 17.42 -11.89 -2.04
CA ASP A 163 18.13 -11.54 -0.80
C ASP A 163 17.52 -10.30 -0.13
N TRP A 164 17.05 -10.47 1.10
CA TRP A 164 16.44 -9.40 1.90
C TRP A 164 17.40 -8.22 2.13
N ALA A 165 18.66 -8.51 2.45
CA ALA A 165 19.65 -7.48 2.73
C ALA A 165 19.90 -6.60 1.49
N THR A 166 20.01 -7.23 0.31
CA THR A 166 20.15 -6.56 -0.97
C THR A 166 18.92 -5.72 -1.29
N PHE A 167 17.71 -6.29 -1.16
CA PHE A 167 16.45 -5.57 -1.37
C PHE A 167 16.39 -4.30 -0.51
N PHE A 168 16.58 -4.43 0.81
CA PHE A 168 16.46 -3.29 1.72
C PHE A 168 17.56 -2.24 1.47
N VAL A 169 18.81 -2.64 1.37
CA VAL A 169 19.93 -1.68 1.22
C VAL A 169 19.90 -1.00 -0.14
N ARG A 170 19.69 -1.75 -1.23
CA ARG A 170 19.77 -1.23 -2.61
C ARG A 170 18.48 -0.59 -3.09
N GLN A 171 17.32 -1.04 -2.63
CA GLN A 171 16.03 -0.56 -3.15
C GLN A 171 15.20 0.23 -2.14
N ARG A 172 15.58 0.26 -0.85
CA ARG A 172 14.95 1.15 0.16
C ARG A 172 15.89 2.26 0.62
N LEU A 173 17.12 1.95 1.05
CA LEU A 173 18.05 2.96 1.57
C LEU A 173 18.73 3.77 0.46
N LYS A 174 19.43 3.09 -0.46
CA LYS A 174 20.24 3.74 -1.51
C LYS A 174 19.46 4.79 -2.32
N PRO A 175 18.22 4.56 -2.79
CA PRO A 175 17.51 5.57 -3.59
C PRO A 175 17.16 6.84 -2.79
N GLN A 176 16.99 6.74 -1.47
CA GLN A 176 16.76 7.92 -0.63
C GLN A 176 18.04 8.72 -0.43
N ILE A 177 19.17 8.02 -0.23
CA ILE A 177 20.49 8.63 -0.09
C ILE A 177 20.89 9.34 -1.38
N ASP A 178 20.74 8.68 -2.53
CA ASP A 178 21.02 9.28 -3.84
C ASP A 178 20.22 10.55 -4.06
N ARG A 179 18.91 10.50 -3.79
CA ARG A 179 18.05 11.67 -3.91
C ARG A 179 18.46 12.80 -2.98
N ILE A 180 18.94 12.52 -1.77
CA ILE A 180 19.48 13.56 -0.89
C ILE A 180 20.75 14.16 -1.50
N LEU A 181 21.69 13.33 -1.95
CA LEU A 181 22.98 13.77 -2.49
C LEU A 181 22.84 14.56 -3.81
N GLU A 182 21.87 14.22 -4.64
CA GLU A 182 21.52 14.94 -5.86
C GLU A 182 20.96 16.34 -5.57
N ASN A 183 20.13 16.47 -4.53
CA ASN A 183 19.47 17.74 -4.19
C ASN A 183 20.29 18.63 -3.25
N LYS A 184 21.09 18.01 -2.38
CA LYS A 184 21.90 18.65 -1.36
C LYS A 184 23.26 17.98 -1.45
N SER A 185 24.29 18.70 -1.90
CA SER A 185 25.67 18.20 -1.98
C SER A 185 26.28 17.94 -0.59
N ASP A 186 25.67 17.03 0.17
CA ASP A 186 25.98 16.66 1.54
C ASP A 186 27.23 15.78 1.54
N ARG A 187 28.37 16.42 1.80
CA ARG A 187 29.68 15.77 1.77
C ARG A 187 29.84 14.75 2.90
N ASP A 188 29.15 14.95 4.02
CA ASP A 188 29.25 14.04 5.17
C ASP A 188 28.47 12.77 4.87
N LEU A 189 27.25 12.89 4.32
CA LEU A 189 26.48 11.74 3.88
C LEU A 189 27.21 10.95 2.79
N MET A 190 27.86 11.63 1.83
CA MET A 190 28.63 10.98 0.77
C MET A 190 29.79 10.14 1.33
N LYS A 191 30.46 10.62 2.38
CA LYS A 191 31.55 9.89 3.05
C LYS A 191 31.04 8.75 3.93
N LEU A 192 29.91 8.93 4.59
CA LEU A 192 29.34 7.96 5.54
C LEU A 192 28.55 6.84 4.84
N TRP A 193 28.01 7.08 3.64
CA TRP A 193 27.18 6.11 2.92
C TRP A 193 27.87 4.74 2.75
N PRO A 194 29.12 4.62 2.28
CA PRO A 194 29.76 3.31 2.12
C PRO A 194 29.86 2.51 3.43
N GLU A 195 30.06 3.20 4.56
CA GLU A 195 30.10 2.56 5.88
C GLU A 195 28.71 2.10 6.30
N LEU A 196 27.69 2.96 6.15
CA LEU A 196 26.30 2.62 6.43
C LEU A 196 25.82 1.45 5.59
N GLU A 197 26.07 1.47 4.28
CA GLU A 197 25.74 0.41 3.34
C GLU A 197 26.31 -0.94 3.78
N LYS A 198 27.62 -0.97 4.09
CA LYS A 198 28.30 -2.18 4.55
C LYS A 198 27.71 -2.68 5.87
N LYS A 199 27.53 -1.80 6.85
CA LYS A 199 26.99 -2.16 8.18
C LYS A 199 25.55 -2.65 8.10
N SER A 200 24.69 -1.97 7.34
CA SER A 200 23.30 -2.37 7.12
C SER A 200 23.23 -3.76 6.46
N ALA A 201 24.03 -4.00 5.41
CA ALA A 201 24.09 -5.32 4.78
C ALA A 201 24.55 -6.41 5.75
N GLN A 202 25.54 -6.14 6.60
CA GLN A 202 26.03 -7.08 7.61
C GLN A 202 24.97 -7.41 8.67
N ILE A 203 24.27 -6.39 9.20
CA ILE A 203 23.21 -6.58 10.20
C ILE A 203 22.09 -7.44 9.61
N LEU A 204 21.65 -7.13 8.39
CA LEU A 204 20.52 -7.82 7.75
C LEU A 204 20.87 -9.23 7.29
N LYS A 205 22.12 -9.50 6.87
CA LYS A 205 22.57 -10.85 6.51
C LYS A 205 22.58 -11.82 7.68
N ASN A 206 22.74 -11.30 8.90
CA ASN A 206 22.71 -12.12 10.12
C ASN A 206 21.27 -12.42 10.59
N CYS A 207 20.25 -11.90 9.90
CA CYS A 207 18.86 -12.24 10.18
C CYS A 207 18.50 -13.55 9.46
N GLU A 208 18.32 -14.62 10.24
CA GLU A 208 17.89 -15.92 9.71
C GLU A 208 16.36 -16.01 9.59
N GLY A 209 15.88 -16.87 8.69
CA GLY A 209 14.45 -17.21 8.60
C GLY A 209 13.53 -16.07 8.10
N ILE A 210 14.09 -15.07 7.42
CA ILE A 210 13.28 -13.97 6.86
C ILE A 210 12.45 -14.48 5.68
N VAL A 211 11.14 -14.29 5.77
CA VAL A 211 10.17 -14.63 4.73
C VAL A 211 9.56 -13.34 4.18
N PRO A 212 9.36 -13.21 2.86
CA PRO A 212 8.63 -12.08 2.30
C PRO A 212 7.23 -11.98 2.90
N SER A 213 6.87 -10.80 3.41
CA SER A 213 5.55 -10.52 3.95
C SER A 213 4.93 -9.35 3.20
N LEU A 214 3.63 -9.41 2.94
CA LEU A 214 2.89 -8.24 2.51
C LEU A 214 2.89 -7.24 3.66
N VAL A 215 3.53 -6.09 3.48
CA VAL A 215 3.59 -5.01 4.47
C VAL A 215 2.80 -3.81 3.97
N HIS A 216 2.19 -3.07 4.89
CA HIS A 216 1.50 -1.82 4.54
C HIS A 216 2.43 -0.79 3.89
N GLY A 217 3.68 -0.70 4.36
CA GLY A 217 4.72 0.18 3.80
C GLY A 217 4.74 1.61 4.36
N ASP A 218 3.64 2.12 4.92
CA ASP A 218 3.55 3.46 5.53
C ASP A 218 2.59 3.49 6.74
N LEU A 219 2.76 2.59 7.71
CA LEU A 219 1.82 2.50 8.85
C LEU A 219 2.25 3.42 10.00
N TRP A 220 1.52 4.53 10.17
CA TRP A 220 1.67 5.48 11.27
C TRP A 220 0.29 6.03 11.66
N SER A 221 0.20 6.88 12.69
CA SER A 221 -1.08 7.37 13.23
C SER A 221 -1.98 8.09 12.22
N GLY A 222 -1.45 8.53 11.08
CA GLY A 222 -2.24 9.14 10.00
C GLY A 222 -2.87 8.15 9.02
N ASN A 223 -2.44 6.88 9.00
CA ASN A 223 -2.82 5.87 8.01
C ASN A 223 -3.56 4.66 8.63
N TRP A 224 -4.13 4.83 9.83
CA TRP A 224 -5.07 3.87 10.40
C TRP A 224 -6.15 4.62 11.17
N SER A 225 -7.32 3.99 11.27
CA SER A 225 -8.49 4.54 11.96
C SER A 225 -9.40 3.42 12.43
N THR A 226 -10.53 3.79 13.03
CA THR A 226 -11.54 2.84 13.51
C THR A 226 -12.91 3.17 12.94
N THR A 227 -13.64 2.10 12.62
CA THR A 227 -15.09 2.15 12.45
C THR A 227 -15.76 1.91 13.80
N GLU A 228 -17.09 1.84 13.84
CA GLU A 228 -17.81 1.38 15.03
C GLU A 228 -17.50 -0.08 15.40
N LYS A 229 -17.13 -0.92 14.43
CA LYS A 229 -17.05 -2.38 14.58
C LYS A 229 -15.63 -2.93 14.64
N GLU A 230 -14.71 -2.33 13.89
CA GLU A 230 -13.36 -2.85 13.70
C GLU A 230 -12.35 -1.76 13.32
N PRO A 231 -11.05 -1.98 13.61
CA PRO A 231 -9.97 -1.11 13.12
C PRO A 231 -9.62 -1.44 11.66
N GLY A 232 -9.10 -0.45 10.94
CA GLY A 232 -8.67 -0.62 9.56
C GLY A 232 -7.55 0.32 9.15
N LYS A 233 -6.98 0.03 7.99
CA LYS A 233 -6.04 0.91 7.29
C LYS A 233 -6.81 1.84 6.37
N PHE A 234 -6.37 3.10 6.30
CA PHE A 234 -6.97 4.14 5.48
C PHE A 234 -5.89 4.92 4.76
#